data_AF-V6LTJ1-F1
#
_entry.id   AF-V6LTJ1-F1
#
_cell.length_a   1.000
_cell.length_b   1.000
_cell.length_c   1.000
_cell.angle_alpha   90.00
_cell.angle_beta   90.00
_cell.angle_gamma   90.00
#
_symmetry.space_group_name_H-M   'P 1'
#
loop_
_entity.id
_entity.type
_entity.pdbx_description
1 polymer ?
#
loop_
_entity_poly.entity_id
_entity_poly.type
_entity_poly.pdbx_seq_one_letter_code
_entity_poly.pdbx_strand_id
1 'polypeptide(L)'
;MNAEFNLVHDRDILETQFLASNYVQQHSMLLADIDRTFSSLWLFQAGQLLFHPLNNVVCAAILHNNFYVQGLSLLTAVLLLTADTEEQALALVLHYCGSRVFRDFQSFAEQTIKTYSICIFKAVIRLFEDQGEPLHVIQERLSQSVYHLVDCALSGLIFTGFAKKGIKFSLRILDVVMASTNLDQTLLEVLIAYAYESSCEILENGDEGVVQMMKQGGGDPARIIQTAKRIKGKFTAEINNLFVLLGMV
;
A
#
# COMPACT_ATOMS: atom_id res chain seq x y z
N MET A 1 -11.85 -10.59 43.11
CA MET A 1 -10.64 -9.89 42.63
C MET A 1 -10.67 -9.58 41.13
N ASN A 2 -11.77 -9.83 40.39
CA ASN A 2 -11.83 -9.63 38.93
C ASN A 2 -12.69 -8.43 38.48
N ALA A 3 -13.61 -7.93 39.30
CA ALA A 3 -14.53 -6.86 38.87
C ALA A 3 -13.88 -5.46 38.87
N GLU A 4 -13.07 -5.14 39.89
CA GLU A 4 -12.37 -3.85 39.96
C GLU A 4 -11.24 -3.73 38.94
N PHE A 5 -10.53 -4.83 38.64
CA PHE A 5 -9.49 -4.84 37.61
C PHE A 5 -10.07 -4.64 36.21
N ASN A 6 -11.22 -5.27 35.92
CA ASN A 6 -11.95 -5.06 34.67
C ASN A 6 -12.48 -3.62 34.56
N LEU A 7 -13.00 -3.03 35.65
CA LEU A 7 -13.51 -1.65 35.64
C LEU A 7 -12.41 -0.60 35.43
N VAL A 8 -11.21 -0.82 35.96
CA VAL A 8 -10.05 0.07 35.72
C VAL A 8 -9.57 -0.08 34.27
N HIS A 9 -9.45 -1.31 33.79
CA HIS A 9 -9.06 -1.59 32.40
C HIS A 9 -10.07 -1.02 31.38
N ASP A 10 -11.37 -1.19 31.62
CA ASP A 10 -12.44 -0.66 30.77
C ASP A 10 -12.43 0.87 30.76
N ARG A 11 -12.10 1.51 31.88
CA ARG A 11 -11.97 2.97 31.99
C ARG A 11 -10.76 3.49 31.20
N ASP A 12 -9.62 2.82 31.30
CA ASP A 12 -8.40 3.18 30.56
C ASP A 12 -8.59 3.00 29.04
N ILE A 13 -9.32 1.97 28.62
CA ILE A 13 -9.71 1.74 27.22
C ILE A 13 -10.62 2.87 26.72
N LEU A 14 -11.66 3.21 27.49
CA LEU A 14 -12.60 4.29 27.13
C LEU A 14 -11.90 5.65 27.06
N GLU A 15 -10.98 5.93 27.98
CA GLU A 15 -10.19 7.16 27.99
C GLU A 15 -9.26 7.23 26.76
N THR A 16 -8.60 6.12 26.42
CA THR A 16 -7.75 6.03 25.23
C THR A 16 -8.56 6.21 23.94
N GLN A 17 -9.71 5.55 23.82
CA GLN A 17 -10.63 5.68 22.68
C GLN A 17 -11.14 7.12 22.52
N PHE A 18 -11.45 7.77 23.64
CA PHE A 18 -11.89 9.16 23.66
C PHE A 18 -10.78 10.11 23.20
N LEU A 19 -9.55 9.92 23.66
CA LEU A 19 -8.39 10.74 23.27
C LEU A 19 -8.07 10.61 21.77
N ALA A 20 -8.01 9.38 21.25
CA ALA A 20 -7.74 9.14 19.83
C ALA A 20 -8.83 9.74 18.93
N SER A 21 -10.10 9.55 19.31
CA SER A 21 -11.23 10.07 18.52
C SER A 21 -11.31 11.60 18.54
N ASN A 22 -11.02 12.22 19.68
CA ASN A 22 -10.92 13.68 19.78
C ASN A 22 -9.76 14.21 18.95
N TYR A 23 -8.60 13.54 18.98
CA TYR A 23 -7.47 13.89 18.13
C TYR A 23 -7.89 13.85 16.65
N VAL A 24 -8.51 12.77 16.19
CA VAL A 24 -9.03 12.66 14.82
C VAL A 24 -9.97 13.82 14.47
N GLN A 25 -10.95 14.12 15.32
CA GLN A 25 -11.94 15.17 15.07
C GLN A 25 -11.32 16.57 14.99
N GLN A 26 -10.21 16.81 15.70
CA GLN A 26 -9.48 18.08 15.66
C GLN A 26 -8.58 18.21 14.41
N HIS A 27 -8.30 17.11 13.69
CA HIS A 27 -7.45 17.08 12.51
C HIS A 27 -8.26 16.81 11.25
N SER A 28 -8.69 17.89 10.57
CA SER A 28 -9.62 17.85 9.43
C SER A 28 -9.20 16.91 8.29
N MET A 29 -7.90 16.81 8.00
CA MET A 29 -7.37 15.91 6.97
C MET A 29 -7.50 14.43 7.37
N LEU A 30 -7.23 14.11 8.64
CA LEU A 30 -7.33 12.76 9.18
C LEU A 30 -8.80 12.32 9.26
N LEU A 31 -9.67 13.20 9.76
CA LEU A 31 -11.12 12.97 9.76
C LEU A 31 -11.66 12.71 8.35
N ALA A 32 -11.29 13.55 7.38
CA ALA A 32 -11.73 13.38 6.00
C ALA A 32 -11.25 12.08 5.35
N ASP A 33 -10.09 11.54 5.76
CA ASP A 33 -9.60 10.27 5.24
C ASP A 33 -10.31 9.07 5.89
N ILE A 34 -10.56 9.13 7.20
CA ILE A 34 -11.37 8.13 7.92
C ILE A 34 -12.80 8.10 7.37
N ASP A 35 -13.43 9.25 7.13
CA ASP A 35 -14.78 9.33 6.56
C ASP A 35 -14.88 8.66 5.18
N ARG A 36 -13.80 8.70 4.39
CA ARG A 36 -13.72 8.04 3.07
C ARG A 36 -13.23 6.59 3.14
N THR A 37 -12.74 6.13 4.28
CA THR A 37 -12.17 4.79 4.45
C THR A 37 -13.24 3.73 4.28
N PHE A 38 -13.26 3.11 3.10
CA PHE A 38 -14.26 2.13 2.67
C PHE A 38 -15.70 2.55 3.03
N SER A 39 -16.07 3.79 2.72
CA SER A 39 -17.34 4.40 3.14
C SER A 39 -18.59 3.61 2.72
N SER A 40 -18.50 2.82 1.65
CA SER A 40 -19.58 1.92 1.21
C SER A 40 -19.86 0.76 2.16
N LEU A 41 -18.92 0.43 3.06
CA LEU A 41 -19.08 -0.66 4.03
C LEU A 41 -19.75 -0.21 5.33
N TRP A 42 -19.80 1.09 5.62
CA TRP A 42 -20.39 1.63 6.86
C TRP A 42 -19.80 1.02 8.13
N LEU A 43 -18.49 0.76 8.15
CA LEU A 43 -17.81 0.14 9.30
C LEU A 43 -16.94 1.10 10.07
N PHE A 44 -16.35 2.09 9.40
CA PHE A 44 -15.23 2.88 9.90
C PHE A 44 -15.57 4.35 10.14
N GLN A 45 -16.75 4.81 9.74
CA GLN A 45 -17.20 6.19 9.90
C GLN A 45 -17.67 6.45 11.34
N ALA A 46 -17.77 7.72 11.75
CA ALA A 46 -18.22 8.07 13.10
C ALA A 46 -19.56 7.39 13.46
N GLY A 47 -19.62 6.80 14.66
CA GLY A 47 -20.77 6.04 15.15
C GLY A 47 -20.87 4.59 14.64
N GLN A 48 -19.91 4.14 13.82
CA GLN A 48 -19.84 2.75 13.35
C GLN A 48 -18.94 1.88 14.22
N LEU A 49 -19.11 0.56 14.10
CA LEU A 49 -18.49 -0.44 14.96
C LEU A 49 -16.96 -0.33 15.06
N LEU A 50 -16.28 -0.08 13.94
CA LEU A 50 -14.82 -0.07 13.87
C LEU A 50 -14.23 1.35 13.86
N PHE A 51 -15.03 2.38 14.15
CA PHE A 51 -14.56 3.76 14.22
C PHE A 51 -13.48 3.95 15.30
N HIS A 52 -13.78 3.57 16.53
CA HIS A 52 -12.84 3.73 17.64
C HIS A 52 -11.59 2.84 17.47
N PRO A 53 -11.72 1.53 17.15
CA PRO A 53 -10.55 0.70 16.85
C PRO A 53 -9.66 1.25 15.73
N LEU A 54 -10.25 1.74 14.63
CA LEU A 54 -9.48 2.36 13.55
C LEU A 54 -8.72 3.61 14.04
N ASN A 55 -9.40 4.50 14.77
CA ASN A 55 -8.78 5.72 15.29
C ASN A 55 -7.63 5.41 16.24
N ASN A 56 -7.81 4.44 17.14
CA ASN A 56 -6.78 4.02 18.09
C ASN A 56 -5.51 3.57 17.36
N VAL A 57 -5.65 2.65 16.40
CA VAL A 57 -4.50 2.10 15.67
C VAL A 57 -3.85 3.16 14.79
N VAL A 58 -4.64 3.99 14.09
CA VAL A 58 -4.09 5.08 13.26
C VAL A 58 -3.34 6.11 14.11
N CYS A 59 -3.93 6.58 15.22
CA CYS A 59 -3.28 7.52 16.12
C CYS A 59 -2.01 6.96 16.74
N ALA A 60 -2.03 5.69 17.17
CA ALA A 60 -0.83 5.03 17.69
C ALA A 60 0.27 4.91 16.62
N ALA A 61 -0.09 4.57 15.39
CA ALA A 61 0.86 4.52 14.27
C ALA A 61 1.43 5.91 13.93
N ILE A 62 0.62 6.97 13.99
CA ILE A 62 1.07 8.35 13.79
C ILE A 62 2.07 8.76 14.89
N LEU A 63 1.75 8.46 16.15
CA LEU A 63 2.62 8.78 17.28
C LEU A 63 3.96 8.02 17.19
N HIS A 64 3.94 6.76 16.78
CA HIS A 64 5.16 5.98 16.60
C HIS A 64 6.04 6.50 15.46
N ASN A 65 5.44 6.81 14.31
CA ASN A 65 6.17 7.26 13.11
C ASN A 65 6.42 8.77 13.08
N ASN A 66 5.86 9.53 14.02
CA ASN A 66 5.85 11.00 14.06
C ASN A 66 5.35 11.66 12.76
N PHE A 67 4.41 11.04 12.07
CA PHE A 67 3.91 11.51 10.78
C PHE A 67 2.59 10.86 10.38
N TYR A 68 1.84 11.54 9.53
CA TYR A 68 0.62 11.04 8.90
C TYR A 68 0.66 11.21 7.37
N VAL A 69 0.32 10.15 6.64
CA VAL A 69 0.07 10.19 5.19
C VAL A 69 -1.36 9.80 4.87
N GLN A 70 -1.94 10.51 3.90
CA GLN A 70 -3.24 10.17 3.37
C GLN A 70 -3.21 8.77 2.73
N GLY A 71 -4.12 7.90 3.15
CA GLY A 71 -4.16 6.48 2.80
C GLY A 71 -3.77 5.54 3.93
N LEU A 72 -3.17 6.04 5.01
CA LEU A 72 -2.85 5.23 6.19
C LEU A 72 -4.10 4.64 6.85
N SER A 73 -5.22 5.36 6.84
CA SER A 73 -6.50 4.86 7.35
C SER A 73 -7.02 3.66 6.55
N LEU A 74 -6.82 3.64 5.23
CA LEU A 74 -7.19 2.52 4.36
C LEU A 74 -6.31 1.29 4.63
N LEU A 75 -4.99 1.45 4.73
CA LEU A 75 -4.08 0.37 5.11
C LEU A 75 -4.46 -0.20 6.48
N THR A 76 -4.68 0.68 7.46
CA THR A 76 -5.01 0.29 8.83
C THR A 76 -6.34 -0.44 8.88
N ALA A 77 -7.37 0.04 8.15
CA ALA A 77 -8.66 -0.63 8.09
C ALA A 77 -8.56 -2.05 7.53
N VAL A 78 -7.73 -2.29 6.52
CA VAL A 78 -7.52 -3.65 5.98
C VAL A 78 -6.87 -4.55 7.03
N LEU A 79 -5.77 -4.09 7.64
CA LEU A 79 -5.03 -4.87 8.63
C LEU A 79 -5.84 -5.11 9.91
N LEU A 80 -6.65 -4.14 10.32
CA LEU A 80 -7.57 -4.26 11.44
C LEU A 80 -8.62 -5.35 11.22
N LEU A 81 -9.14 -5.51 10.00
CA LEU A 81 -10.10 -6.58 9.68
C LEU A 81 -9.47 -7.97 9.65
N THR A 82 -8.14 -8.07 9.57
CA THR A 82 -7.41 -9.34 9.58
C THR A 82 -6.82 -9.70 10.94
N ALA A 83 -6.77 -8.74 11.86
CA ALA A 83 -6.20 -8.92 13.17
C ALA A 83 -7.26 -9.36 14.17
N ASP A 84 -6.85 -10.17 15.14
CA ASP A 84 -7.70 -10.56 16.27
C ASP A 84 -7.82 -9.43 17.31
N THR A 85 -6.86 -8.51 17.34
CA THR A 85 -6.75 -7.41 18.32
C THR A 85 -6.23 -6.11 17.70
N GLU A 86 -6.48 -4.97 18.37
CA GLU A 86 -5.95 -3.66 17.96
C GLU A 86 -4.41 -3.62 18.03
N GLU A 87 -3.81 -4.30 19.02
CA GLU A 87 -2.36 -4.40 19.18
C GLU A 87 -1.71 -5.18 18.03
N GLN A 88 -2.34 -6.27 17.60
CA GLN A 88 -1.88 -7.02 16.45
C GLN A 88 -2.03 -6.21 15.15
N ALA A 89 -3.15 -5.49 14.99
CA ALA A 89 -3.34 -4.59 13.86
C ALA A 89 -2.25 -3.51 13.83
N LEU A 90 -1.95 -2.89 14.97
CA LEU A 90 -0.88 -1.92 15.11
C LEU A 90 0.49 -2.52 14.76
N ALA A 91 0.81 -3.72 15.27
CA ALA A 91 2.07 -4.40 14.95
C ALA A 91 2.21 -4.64 13.44
N LEU A 92 1.14 -5.06 12.76
CA LEU A 92 1.13 -5.23 11.30
C LEU A 92 1.32 -3.90 10.55
N VAL A 93 0.62 -2.84 10.98
CA VAL A 93 0.75 -1.50 10.40
C VAL A 93 2.19 -1.00 10.56
N LEU A 94 2.75 -1.08 11.77
CA LEU A 94 4.11 -0.65 12.05
C LEU A 94 5.15 -1.49 11.29
N HIS A 95 4.93 -2.80 11.15
CA HIS A 95 5.81 -3.66 10.37
C HIS A 95 5.85 -3.22 8.89
N TYR A 96 4.69 -2.96 8.29
CA TYR A 96 4.60 -2.51 6.91
C TYR A 96 5.18 -1.09 6.72
N CYS A 97 4.82 -0.15 7.60
CA CYS A 97 5.33 1.22 7.58
C CYS A 97 6.83 1.30 7.88
N GLY A 98 7.37 0.35 8.64
CA GLY A 98 8.80 0.24 8.93
C GLY A 98 9.65 -0.23 7.75
N SER A 99 9.02 -0.71 6.67
CA SER A 99 9.70 -1.08 5.43
C SER A 99 10.52 0.08 4.88
N ARG A 100 11.67 -0.22 4.28
CA ARG A 100 12.48 0.80 3.61
C ARG A 100 11.69 1.44 2.47
N VAL A 101 10.99 0.65 1.67
CA VAL A 101 10.21 1.15 0.52
C VAL A 101 9.16 2.17 0.98
N PHE A 102 8.41 1.88 2.04
CA PHE A 102 7.42 2.83 2.56
C PHE A 102 8.06 4.13 3.05
N ARG A 103 9.16 4.03 3.82
CA ARG A 103 9.85 5.20 4.37
C ARG A 103 10.52 6.06 3.30
N ASP A 104 11.07 5.44 2.25
CA ASP A 104 11.65 6.16 1.13
C ASP A 104 10.58 6.99 0.40
N PHE A 105 9.38 6.41 0.19
CA PHE A 105 8.25 7.14 -0.40
C PHE A 105 7.68 8.23 0.53
N GLN A 106 7.71 8.01 1.84
CA GLN A 106 7.29 9.00 2.84
C GLN A 106 8.10 10.31 2.76
N SER A 107 9.35 10.27 2.29
CA SER A 107 10.16 11.49 2.10
C SER A 107 9.59 12.43 1.04
N PHE A 108 8.72 11.95 0.15
CA PHE A 108 8.23 12.64 -1.04
C PHE A 108 9.35 13.24 -1.91
N ALA A 109 10.59 12.76 -1.77
CA ALA A 109 11.69 13.20 -2.58
C ALA A 109 11.46 12.74 -4.02
N GLU A 110 11.27 13.70 -4.93
CA GLU A 110 10.95 13.45 -6.33
C GLU A 110 11.98 12.50 -6.99
N GLN A 111 13.26 12.70 -6.67
CA GLN A 111 14.34 11.86 -7.17
C GLN A 111 14.24 10.40 -6.68
N THR A 112 13.81 10.19 -5.43
CA THR A 112 13.61 8.86 -4.84
C THR A 112 12.49 8.13 -5.57
N ILE A 113 11.33 8.77 -5.70
CA ILE A 113 10.17 8.20 -6.40
C ILE A 113 10.54 7.87 -7.85
N LYS A 114 11.18 8.81 -8.56
CA LYS A 114 11.68 8.58 -9.93
C LYS A 114 12.62 7.38 -10.01
N THR A 115 13.53 7.22 -9.05
CA THR A 115 14.49 6.10 -9.07
C THR A 115 13.78 4.75 -8.92
N TYR A 116 12.81 4.65 -8.00
CA TYR A 116 11.95 3.47 -7.88
C TYR A 116 11.21 3.17 -9.18
N SER A 117 10.57 4.18 -9.77
CA SER A 117 9.81 4.03 -11.01
C SER A 117 10.66 3.58 -12.19
N ILE A 118 11.86 4.16 -12.37
CA ILE A 118 12.81 3.71 -13.40
C ILE A 118 13.17 2.24 -13.18
N CYS A 119 13.44 1.84 -11.92
CA CYS A 119 13.78 0.47 -11.60
C CYS A 119 12.64 -0.50 -11.93
N ILE A 120 11.42 -0.18 -11.51
CA ILE A 120 10.22 -0.98 -11.79
C ILE A 120 9.99 -1.08 -13.30
N PHE A 121 10.07 0.04 -14.02
CA PHE A 121 9.84 0.06 -15.47
C PHE A 121 10.89 -0.73 -16.25
N LYS A 122 12.17 -0.65 -15.86
CA LYS A 122 13.23 -1.50 -16.43
C LYS A 122 12.95 -2.99 -16.21
N ALA A 123 12.44 -3.36 -15.04
CA ALA A 123 12.05 -4.75 -14.76
C ALA A 123 10.86 -5.17 -15.64
N VAL A 124 9.85 -4.32 -15.80
CA VAL A 124 8.69 -4.56 -16.69
C VAL A 124 9.12 -4.76 -18.14
N ILE A 125 9.99 -3.89 -18.67
CA ILE A 125 10.53 -4.04 -20.04
C ILE A 125 11.20 -5.41 -20.21
N ARG A 126 12.06 -5.80 -19.27
CA ARG A 126 12.74 -7.10 -19.33
C ARG A 126 11.76 -8.26 -19.35
N LEU A 127 10.65 -8.18 -18.61
CA LEU A 127 9.61 -9.21 -18.63
C LEU A 127 8.93 -9.33 -19.99
N PHE A 128 8.74 -8.23 -20.72
CA PHE A 128 8.26 -8.28 -22.09
C PHE A 128 9.33 -8.81 -23.06
N GLU A 129 10.59 -8.42 -22.90
CA GLU A 129 11.70 -8.97 -23.69
C GLU A 129 11.83 -10.49 -23.53
N ASP A 130 11.66 -11.01 -22.30
CA ASP A 130 11.65 -12.45 -22.03
C ASP A 130 10.52 -13.20 -22.78
N GLN A 131 9.45 -12.49 -23.15
CA GLN A 131 8.34 -13.03 -23.94
C GLN A 131 8.56 -12.89 -25.45
N GLY A 132 9.69 -12.33 -25.88
CA GLY A 132 10.03 -12.12 -27.28
C GLY A 132 9.44 -10.84 -27.88
N GLU A 133 8.89 -9.94 -27.07
CA GLU A 133 8.39 -8.64 -27.54
C GLU A 133 9.57 -7.68 -27.80
N PRO A 134 9.67 -7.07 -29.01
CA PRO A 134 10.75 -6.15 -29.31
C PRO A 134 10.65 -4.84 -28.52
N LEU A 135 11.78 -4.34 -28.01
CA LEU A 135 11.85 -3.10 -27.22
C LEU A 135 11.16 -1.89 -27.85
N HIS A 136 11.30 -1.71 -29.18
CA HIS A 136 10.68 -0.60 -29.89
C HIS A 136 9.15 -0.67 -29.87
N VAL A 137 8.57 -1.87 -29.94
CA VAL A 137 7.12 -2.09 -29.84
C VAL A 137 6.62 -1.80 -28.42
N ILE A 138 7.38 -2.22 -27.41
CA ILE A 138 7.05 -1.95 -26.00
C ILE A 138 7.12 -0.45 -25.72
N GLN A 139 8.15 0.24 -26.20
CA GLN A 139 8.35 1.68 -26.00
C GLN A 139 7.32 2.54 -26.76
N GLU A 140 6.92 2.12 -27.95
CA GLU A 140 5.88 2.81 -28.73
C GLU A 140 4.50 2.65 -28.07
N ARG A 141 4.20 1.45 -27.54
CA ARG A 141 2.90 1.14 -26.93
C ARG A 141 2.78 1.61 -25.47
N LEU A 142 3.88 1.60 -24.70
CA LEU A 142 3.96 2.18 -23.36
C LEU A 142 4.53 3.60 -23.48
N SER A 143 3.71 4.53 -23.96
CA SER A 143 4.08 5.95 -24.09
C SER A 143 4.59 6.55 -22.77
N GLN A 144 5.32 7.68 -22.83
CA GLN A 144 5.77 8.44 -21.65
C GLN A 144 4.63 8.79 -20.67
N SER A 145 3.39 8.89 -21.16
CA SER A 145 2.20 9.13 -20.34
C SER A 145 1.90 7.98 -19.39
N VAL A 146 2.15 6.72 -19.79
CA VAL A 146 1.97 5.53 -18.93
C VAL A 146 3.01 5.53 -17.81
N TYR A 147 4.25 5.94 -18.11
CA TYR A 147 5.32 6.06 -17.12
C TYR A 147 4.95 7.03 -15.98
N HIS A 148 4.42 8.22 -16.31
CA HIS A 148 3.96 9.18 -15.30
C HIS A 148 2.71 8.72 -14.52
N LEU A 149 1.85 7.91 -15.14
CA LEU A 149 0.73 7.26 -14.46
C LEU A 149 1.23 6.24 -13.42
N VAL A 150 2.30 5.51 -13.73
CA VAL A 150 2.94 4.60 -12.77
C VAL A 150 3.51 5.37 -11.57
N ASP A 151 4.22 6.49 -11.77
CA ASP A 151 4.78 7.32 -10.69
C ASP A 151 3.71 7.70 -9.64
N CYS A 152 2.60 8.27 -10.10
CA CYS A 152 1.50 8.73 -9.24
C CYS A 152 0.72 7.55 -8.62
N ALA A 153 0.62 6.42 -9.32
CA ALA A 153 -0.07 5.24 -8.83
C ALA A 153 0.73 4.54 -7.71
N LEU A 154 2.06 4.44 -7.84
CA LEU A 154 2.92 3.70 -6.90
C LEU A 154 2.81 4.23 -5.47
N SER A 155 2.92 5.55 -5.25
CA SER A 155 2.78 6.15 -3.92
C SER A 155 1.42 5.82 -3.31
N GLY A 156 0.35 5.90 -4.12
CA GLY A 156 -0.99 5.55 -3.68
C GLY A 156 -1.14 4.08 -3.30
N LEU A 157 -0.51 3.17 -4.04
CA LEU A 157 -0.51 1.73 -3.73
C LEU A 157 0.28 1.44 -2.46
N ILE A 158 1.48 1.99 -2.32
CA ILE A 158 2.36 1.78 -1.17
C ILE A 158 1.70 2.28 0.11
N PHE A 159 1.25 3.55 0.15
CA PHE A 159 0.69 4.14 1.36
C PHE A 159 -0.62 3.52 1.81
N THR A 160 -1.34 2.85 0.90
CA THR A 160 -2.63 2.24 1.21
C THR A 160 -2.55 0.71 1.33
N GLY A 161 -1.38 0.10 1.13
CA GLY A 161 -1.28 -1.36 1.01
C GLY A 161 -2.20 -1.90 -0.10
N PHE A 162 -2.31 -1.18 -1.21
CA PHE A 162 -3.22 -1.45 -2.33
C PHE A 162 -4.73 -1.29 -2.02
N ALA A 163 -5.10 -0.78 -0.84
CA ALA A 163 -6.51 -0.62 -0.43
C ALA A 163 -7.33 0.35 -1.29
N LYS A 164 -6.68 1.27 -2.02
CA LYS A 164 -7.35 2.09 -3.06
C LYS A 164 -7.98 1.24 -4.19
N LYS A 165 -7.53 0.00 -4.39
CA LYS A 165 -8.14 -0.97 -5.34
C LYS A 165 -9.30 -1.76 -4.74
N GLY A 166 -9.60 -1.54 -3.46
CA GLY A 166 -10.64 -2.25 -2.72
C GLY A 166 -10.09 -3.23 -1.72
N ILE A 167 -10.93 -3.55 -0.74
CA ILE A 167 -10.54 -4.30 0.46
C ILE A 167 -10.07 -5.72 0.12
N LYS A 168 -10.81 -6.43 -0.73
CA LYS A 168 -10.47 -7.79 -1.16
C LYS A 168 -9.16 -7.85 -1.94
N PHE A 169 -8.90 -6.83 -2.76
CA PHE A 169 -7.66 -6.73 -3.52
C PHE A 169 -6.47 -6.58 -2.58
N SER A 170 -6.56 -5.61 -1.67
CA SER A 170 -5.52 -5.32 -0.68
C SER A 170 -5.22 -6.51 0.21
N LEU A 171 -6.24 -7.18 0.74
CA LEU A 171 -6.09 -8.40 1.54
C LEU A 171 -5.24 -9.46 0.83
N ARG A 172 -5.57 -9.78 -0.42
CA ARG A 172 -4.83 -10.80 -1.19
C ARG A 172 -3.37 -10.43 -1.41
N ILE A 173 -3.08 -9.16 -1.64
CA ILE A 173 -1.71 -8.69 -1.83
C ILE A 173 -0.94 -8.68 -0.51
N LEU A 174 -1.55 -8.18 0.56
CA LEU A 174 -0.94 -8.11 1.88
C LEU A 174 -0.68 -9.49 2.46
N ASP A 175 -1.52 -10.50 2.19
CA ASP A 175 -1.25 -11.91 2.55
C ASP A 175 0.13 -12.37 2.05
N VAL A 176 0.51 -11.95 0.83
CA VAL A 176 1.80 -12.33 0.23
C VAL A 176 2.94 -11.49 0.77
N VAL A 177 2.75 -10.17 0.87
CA VAL A 177 3.78 -9.24 1.31
C VAL A 177 4.13 -9.47 2.79
N MET A 178 3.13 -9.57 3.65
CA MET A 178 3.29 -9.68 5.10
C MET A 178 3.75 -11.08 5.56
N ALA A 179 3.51 -12.12 4.76
CA ALA A 179 4.02 -13.47 5.04
C ALA A 179 5.50 -13.66 4.65
N SER A 180 6.13 -12.65 4.03
CA SER A 180 7.49 -12.77 3.52
C SER A 180 8.55 -12.53 4.60
N THR A 181 9.73 -13.14 4.43
CA THR A 181 10.90 -12.90 5.29
C THR A 181 11.65 -11.62 4.91
N ASN A 182 11.46 -11.13 3.69
CA ASN A 182 12.01 -9.88 3.20
C ASN A 182 10.88 -9.07 2.57
N LEU A 183 10.29 -8.20 3.41
CA LEU A 183 9.11 -7.43 3.06
C LEU A 183 9.42 -6.42 1.95
N ASP A 184 10.56 -5.75 1.98
CA ASP A 184 10.96 -4.76 0.97
C ASP A 184 11.14 -5.40 -0.42
N GLN A 185 11.84 -6.53 -0.49
CA GLN A 185 12.01 -7.29 -1.73
C GLN A 185 10.66 -7.76 -2.28
N THR A 186 9.82 -8.35 -1.42
CA THR A 186 8.53 -8.91 -1.84
C THR A 186 7.56 -7.80 -2.27
N LEU A 187 7.55 -6.67 -1.57
CA LEU A 187 6.75 -5.51 -1.95
C LEU A 187 7.17 -4.98 -3.33
N LEU A 188 8.47 -4.88 -3.61
CA LEU A 188 8.97 -4.48 -4.92
C LEU A 188 8.62 -5.47 -6.02
N GLU A 189 8.74 -6.78 -5.77
CA GLU A 189 8.34 -7.82 -6.72
C GLU A 189 6.83 -7.75 -7.03
N VAL A 190 6.00 -7.50 -6.02
CA VAL A 190 4.55 -7.27 -6.20
C VAL A 190 4.28 -6.00 -7.00
N LEU A 191 5.00 -4.91 -6.76
CA LEU A 191 4.86 -3.66 -7.52
C LEU A 191 5.29 -3.84 -8.99
N ILE A 192 6.37 -4.57 -9.25
CA ILE A 192 6.81 -4.93 -10.61
C ILE A 192 5.74 -5.78 -11.30
N ALA A 193 5.21 -6.79 -10.61
CA ALA A 193 4.14 -7.64 -11.14
C ALA A 193 2.87 -6.83 -11.44
N TYR A 194 2.46 -5.94 -10.52
CA TYR A 194 1.33 -5.03 -10.74
C TYR A 194 1.53 -4.16 -11.98
N ALA A 195 2.72 -3.54 -12.12
CA ALA A 195 3.03 -2.68 -13.25
C ALA A 195 3.05 -3.46 -14.58
N TYR A 196 3.58 -4.69 -14.56
CA TYR A 196 3.59 -5.57 -15.71
C TYR A 196 2.18 -6.00 -16.14
N GLU A 197 1.36 -6.54 -15.22
CA GLU A 197 0.00 -6.97 -15.53
C GLU A 197 -0.88 -5.80 -15.99
N SER A 198 -0.74 -4.63 -15.35
CA SER A 198 -1.43 -3.41 -15.78
C SER A 198 -0.99 -2.99 -17.18
N SER A 199 0.30 -3.16 -17.51
CA SER A 199 0.82 -2.90 -18.85
C SER A 199 0.22 -3.87 -19.87
N CYS A 200 0.15 -5.17 -19.57
CA CYS A 200 -0.51 -6.16 -20.43
C CYS A 200 -1.97 -5.79 -20.71
N GLU A 201 -2.74 -5.41 -19.69
CA GLU A 201 -4.14 -4.99 -19.85
C GLU A 201 -4.28 -3.73 -20.74
N ILE A 202 -3.38 -2.76 -20.60
CA ILE A 202 -3.35 -1.58 -21.48
C ILE A 202 -3.04 -1.99 -22.92
N LEU A 203 -2.06 -2.87 -23.11
CA LEU A 203 -1.65 -3.33 -24.43
C LEU A 203 -2.75 -4.14 -25.14
N GLU A 204 -3.54 -4.90 -24.38
CA GLU A 204 -4.67 -5.68 -24.87
C GLU A 204 -5.88 -4.80 -25.23
N ASN A 205 -6.16 -3.75 -24.44
CA ASN A 205 -7.40 -2.96 -24.54
C ASN A 205 -7.22 -1.54 -25.12
N GLY A 206 -5.99 -1.11 -25.43
CA GLY A 206 -5.69 0.21 -25.97
C GLY A 206 -6.13 1.36 -25.03
N ASP A 207 -6.72 2.42 -25.58
CA ASP A 207 -7.16 3.60 -24.83
C ASP A 207 -8.18 3.27 -23.73
N GLU A 208 -9.04 2.26 -23.94
CA GLU A 208 -10.00 1.80 -22.93
C GLU A 208 -9.29 1.19 -21.72
N GLY A 209 -8.18 0.47 -21.94
CA GLY A 209 -7.34 -0.08 -20.88
C GLY A 209 -6.69 1.00 -20.03
N VAL A 210 -6.25 2.10 -20.64
CA VAL A 210 -5.72 3.27 -19.93
C VAL A 210 -6.81 3.94 -19.07
N VAL A 211 -8.02 4.12 -19.63
CA VAL A 211 -9.16 4.69 -18.91
C VAL A 211 -9.59 3.79 -17.74
N GLN A 212 -9.61 2.48 -17.94
CA GLN A 212 -9.94 1.51 -16.89
C GLN A 212 -8.90 1.51 -15.77
N MET A 213 -7.61 1.53 -16.12
CA MET A 213 -6.53 1.67 -15.13
C MET A 213 -6.66 2.96 -14.33
N MET A 214 -7.01 4.09 -14.97
CA MET A 214 -7.22 5.36 -14.28
C MET A 214 -8.44 5.36 -13.35
N LYS A 215 -9.53 4.68 -13.73
CA LYS A 215 -10.80 4.69 -12.97
C LYS A 215 -10.85 3.67 -11.83
N GLN A 216 -10.38 2.45 -12.08
CA GLN A 216 -10.55 1.31 -11.18
C GLN A 216 -9.20 0.76 -10.70
N GLY A 217 -8.11 1.11 -11.39
CA GLY A 217 -6.86 0.38 -11.31
C GLY A 217 -6.79 -0.81 -12.25
N GLY A 218 -5.56 -1.15 -12.63
CA GLY A 218 -5.28 -2.35 -13.40
C GLY A 218 -5.00 -3.56 -12.51
N GLY A 219 -5.12 -4.74 -13.10
CA GLY A 219 -4.64 -6.01 -12.58
C GLY A 219 -5.67 -6.81 -11.77
N ASP A 220 -5.77 -8.10 -12.06
CA ASP A 220 -6.36 -9.10 -11.17
C ASP A 220 -5.35 -9.48 -10.07
N PRO A 221 -5.70 -9.40 -8.77
CA PRO A 221 -4.77 -9.75 -7.69
C PRO A 221 -4.25 -11.19 -7.82
N ALA A 222 -5.01 -12.12 -8.38
CA ALA A 222 -4.53 -13.49 -8.60
C ALA A 222 -3.40 -13.55 -9.64
N ARG A 223 -3.56 -12.85 -10.77
CA ARG A 223 -2.52 -12.72 -11.81
C ARG A 223 -1.28 -12.02 -11.29
N ILE A 224 -1.45 -10.92 -10.56
CA ILE A 224 -0.34 -10.18 -9.94
C ILE A 224 0.46 -11.09 -9.00
N ILE A 225 -0.21 -11.85 -8.13
CA ILE A 225 0.45 -12.79 -7.22
C ILE A 225 1.17 -13.90 -7.99
N GLN A 226 0.55 -14.43 -9.05
CA GLN A 226 1.17 -15.46 -9.88
C GLN A 226 2.43 -14.92 -10.58
N THR A 227 2.38 -13.71 -11.12
CA THR A 227 3.52 -13.04 -11.75
C THR A 227 4.59 -12.70 -10.73
N ALA A 228 4.24 -12.19 -9.54
CA ALA A 228 5.18 -11.95 -8.45
C ALA A 228 5.92 -13.24 -8.04
N LYS A 229 5.20 -14.36 -7.92
CA LYS A 229 5.79 -15.68 -7.66
C LYS A 229 6.75 -16.13 -8.77
N ARG A 230 6.39 -15.90 -10.04
CA ARG A 230 7.21 -16.23 -11.21
C ARG A 230 8.53 -15.45 -11.24
N ILE A 231 8.50 -14.18 -10.84
CA ILE A 231 9.67 -13.30 -10.88
C ILE A 231 10.46 -13.27 -9.56
N LYS A 232 10.03 -14.05 -8.57
CA LYS A 232 10.64 -14.07 -7.24
C LYS A 232 12.14 -14.33 -7.34
N GLY A 233 12.93 -13.42 -6.79
CA GLY A 233 14.40 -13.47 -6.81
C GLY A 233 15.05 -13.09 -8.14
N LYS A 234 14.30 -12.97 -9.25
CA LYS A 234 14.83 -12.63 -10.58
C LYS A 234 15.50 -11.26 -10.60
N PHE A 235 14.94 -10.30 -9.84
CA PHE A 235 15.40 -8.91 -9.81
C PHE A 235 16.16 -8.54 -8.53
N THR A 236 16.69 -9.54 -7.81
CA THR A 236 17.39 -9.31 -6.52
C THR A 236 18.58 -8.36 -6.67
N ALA A 237 19.37 -8.52 -7.72
CA ALA A 237 20.55 -7.67 -7.95
C ALA A 237 20.14 -6.22 -8.25
N GLU A 238 19.11 -6.02 -9.05
CA GLU A 238 18.56 -4.71 -9.41
C GLU A 238 17.95 -4.01 -8.18
N ILE A 239 17.20 -4.74 -7.37
CA ILE A 239 16.60 -4.23 -6.13
C ILE A 239 17.69 -3.85 -5.11
N ASN A 240 18.72 -4.68 -4.96
CA ASN A 240 19.86 -4.34 -4.11
C ASN A 240 20.60 -3.10 -4.62
N ASN A 241 20.81 -2.98 -5.93
CA ASN A 241 21.44 -1.80 -6.52
C ASN A 241 20.59 -0.54 -6.32
N LEU A 242 19.27 -0.63 -6.44
CA LEU A 242 18.34 0.45 -6.11
C LEU A 242 18.53 0.93 -4.67
N PHE A 243 18.60 0.00 -3.72
CA PHE A 243 18.85 0.30 -2.31
C PHE A 243 20.23 0.91 -2.04
N VAL A 244 21.26 0.56 -2.81
CA VAL A 244 22.56 1.23 -2.73
C VAL A 244 22.45 2.67 -3.24
N LEU A 245 21.86 2.87 -4.41
CA LEU A 245 21.69 4.20 -5.03
C LEU A 245 20.93 5.17 -4.12
N LEU A 246 19.88 4.69 -3.45
CA LEU A 246 19.06 5.49 -2.55
C LEU A 246 19.70 5.72 -1.17
N GLY A 247 20.76 4.98 -0.82
CA GLY A 247 21.47 5.13 0.45
C GLY A 247 22.73 6.00 0.37
N MET A 248 23.06 6.52 -0.83
CA MET A 248 24.22 7.39 -1.08
C MET A 248 23.86 8.89 -1.05
N VAL A 249 22.67 9.25 -0.55
CA VAL A 249 22.20 10.64 -0.40
C VAL A 249 22.19 11.05 1.06
#